data_AF-A0A9P1VVX8-F1
#
_entry.id   AF-A0A9P1VVX8-F1
#
_cell.length_a   1.000
_cell.length_b   1.000
_cell.length_c   1.000
_cell.angle_alpha   90.00
_cell.angle_beta   90.00
_cell.angle_gamma   90.00
#
_symmetry.space_group_name_H-M   'P 1'
#
loop_
_entity.id
_entity.type
_entity.pdbx_description
1 polymer ?
#
loop_
_entity_poly.entity_id
_entity_poly.type
_entity_poly.pdbx_seq_one_letter_code
_entity_poly.pdbx_strand_id
1 'polypeptide(L)'
;MSAVSTSLLLFINLLTPAQAAQPVPLADGRIEIAAGESRQRYLDLAPGELQLLDLEVDRGRVRLRATTPDGKALRATELAGRQSLGLQAGERQGLRLTFSADEDTALTLIPTQRLTPQTPALDSPAPQSPTLQRLQAELAEKRPGALKAFWKQVAKQGTPLVEPLDAERVLVTFLWRQQRPGDVRLLWPTPEVNTRRFEALAGSDVRYLSLPLRRDARVSYQLSADLPDLQQADRGTLRLALQAAARPDPLSRTPWLNSRALPRAEQASLVQLGGAPAETWDQPRKDVPRGKVERLGYSSQALANQRQLTLYTPPGYDPEGQRYPLLVLFDEDHYARDVPTPTILDNLIAAGRIRPTLAVIVGNVDASSRGRELPCNEAFADMLAHELLPWLQQRYALSEEPADRVLSGSSYGGLASGCIAYRYPERFGKVLSLSGSFWWGPDEQQPQWLVRQFAAGERLPLVFFLSSGLLEEPEADGILGSNRSLRAALQGKGYPLHYREFPGGHDYAAWSLELAEGLQALLPAH
;
A
#
# COMPACT_ATOMS: atom_id res chain seq x y z
N MET A 1 -78.43 31.11 25.09
CA MET A 1 -78.40 32.34 24.28
C MET A 1 -76.96 32.79 24.13
N SER A 2 -76.54 33.10 22.90
CA SER A 2 -75.48 34.07 22.53
C SER A 2 -74.05 33.82 23.06
N ALA A 3 -73.13 33.28 22.25
CA ALA A 3 -72.29 33.97 21.25
C ALA A 3 -71.01 34.60 21.84
N VAL A 4 -69.85 34.01 21.52
CA VAL A 4 -68.77 34.53 20.65
C VAL A 4 -67.78 35.47 21.37
N SER A 5 -66.51 35.05 21.46
CA SER A 5 -65.40 35.85 20.90
C SER A 5 -64.12 35.01 20.76
N THR A 6 -63.60 35.02 19.54
CA THR A 6 -62.38 34.39 19.06
C THR A 6 -61.18 35.25 19.44
N SER A 7 -60.08 34.66 19.93
CA SER A 7 -58.76 35.30 19.87
C SER A 7 -57.68 34.24 19.66
N LEU A 8 -56.96 34.45 18.57
CA LEU A 8 -55.90 33.65 17.99
C LEU A 8 -54.64 33.75 18.87
N LEU A 9 -54.12 32.61 19.35
CA LEU A 9 -52.80 32.53 19.98
C LEU A 9 -51.91 31.58 19.18
N LEU A 10 -50.90 32.19 18.57
CA LEU A 10 -49.83 31.60 17.77
C LEU A 10 -48.95 30.72 18.69
N PHE A 11 -49.01 29.39 18.56
CA PHE A 11 -48.03 28.51 19.20
C PHE A 11 -46.86 28.26 18.24
N ILE A 12 -45.74 28.89 18.57
CA ILE A 12 -44.41 28.55 18.02
C ILE A 12 -44.05 27.19 18.61
N ASN A 13 -44.09 26.13 17.78
CA ASN A 13 -43.50 24.84 18.13
C ASN A 13 -41.97 24.99 18.11
N LEU A 14 -41.39 25.13 19.31
CA LEU A 14 -39.97 24.91 19.54
C LEU A 14 -39.67 23.43 19.27
N LEU A 15 -39.09 23.14 18.11
CA LEU A 15 -38.44 21.87 17.82
C LEU A 15 -37.38 21.63 18.89
N THR A 16 -37.59 20.64 19.74
CA THR A 16 -36.57 20.06 20.59
C THR A 16 -35.45 19.50 19.70
N PRO A 17 -34.16 19.74 20.02
CA PRO A 17 -33.07 19.12 19.29
C PRO A 17 -33.18 17.60 19.45
N ALA A 18 -33.07 16.89 18.33
CA ALA A 18 -33.09 15.43 18.27
C ALA A 18 -32.15 14.85 19.33
N GLN A 19 -32.71 14.06 20.24
CA GLN A 19 -31.96 13.29 21.23
C GLN A 19 -31.01 12.39 20.45
N ALA A 20 -29.70 12.58 20.60
CA ALA A 20 -28.71 11.75 19.93
C ALA A 20 -28.96 10.29 20.34
N ALA A 21 -29.32 9.45 19.35
CA ALA A 21 -29.57 8.04 19.58
C ALA A 21 -28.37 7.42 20.32
N GLN A 22 -28.65 6.59 21.33
CA GLN A 22 -27.57 5.90 22.06
C GLN A 22 -26.74 5.07 21.08
N PRO A 23 -25.40 5.09 21.19
CA PRO A 23 -24.53 4.38 20.28
C PRO A 23 -24.81 2.86 20.37
N VAL A 24 -25.11 2.22 19.25
CA VAL A 24 -25.32 0.76 19.17
C VAL A 24 -23.96 0.08 19.36
N PRO A 25 -23.75 -0.76 20.39
CA PRO A 25 -22.50 -1.48 20.57
C PRO A 25 -22.16 -2.36 19.38
N LEU A 26 -20.87 -2.57 19.12
CA LEU A 26 -20.42 -3.61 18.20
C LEU A 26 -20.73 -4.97 18.82
N ALA A 27 -21.57 -5.74 18.16
CA ALA A 27 -21.88 -7.12 18.49
C ALA A 27 -21.74 -7.96 17.23
N ASP A 28 -21.42 -9.23 17.42
CA ASP A 28 -21.38 -10.24 16.37
C ASP A 28 -22.71 -10.23 15.63
N GLY A 29 -22.64 -10.19 14.30
CA GLY A 29 -23.83 -10.35 13.48
C GLY A 29 -23.81 -9.58 12.18
N ARG A 30 -24.96 -9.68 11.52
CA ARG A 30 -25.22 -9.14 10.20
C ARG A 30 -25.75 -7.71 10.31
N ILE A 31 -25.17 -6.81 9.53
CA ILE A 31 -25.55 -5.41 9.43
C ILE A 31 -26.08 -5.18 8.01
N GLU A 32 -27.38 -4.93 7.89
CA GLU A 32 -27.98 -4.54 6.61
C GLU A 32 -27.77 -3.04 6.36
N ILE A 33 -27.28 -2.72 5.16
CA ILE A 33 -26.93 -1.38 4.72
C ILE A 33 -27.67 -1.13 3.41
N ALA A 34 -28.68 -0.27 3.45
CA ALA A 34 -29.36 0.17 2.24
C ALA A 34 -28.49 1.17 1.45
N ALA A 35 -28.67 1.21 0.13
CA ALA A 35 -27.97 2.09 -0.78
C ALA A 35 -28.06 3.55 -0.33
N GLY A 36 -26.91 4.22 -0.19
CA GLY A 36 -26.83 5.61 0.24
C GLY A 36 -27.06 5.85 1.73
N GLU A 37 -27.40 4.83 2.51
CA GLU A 37 -27.52 4.92 3.96
C GLU A 37 -26.19 4.61 4.67
N SER A 38 -26.14 4.95 5.96
CA SER A 38 -25.04 4.53 6.84
C SER A 38 -25.56 3.84 8.09
N ARG A 39 -24.74 2.93 8.62
CA ARG A 39 -24.96 2.24 9.88
C ARG A 39 -23.80 2.53 10.81
N GLN A 40 -24.11 2.87 12.05
CA GLN A 40 -23.08 3.13 13.06
C GLN A 40 -23.02 1.99 14.08
N ARG A 41 -21.80 1.66 14.49
CA ARG A 41 -21.51 0.79 15.62
C ARG A 41 -20.45 1.44 16.51
N TYR A 42 -20.50 1.15 17.80
CA TYR A 42 -19.56 1.65 18.77
C TYR A 42 -18.77 0.50 19.37
N LEU A 43 -17.46 0.58 19.25
CA LEU A 43 -16.55 -0.38 19.84
C LEU A 43 -15.92 0.25 21.08
N ASP A 44 -16.25 -0.26 22.26
CA ASP A 44 -15.69 0.23 23.52
C ASP A 44 -14.32 -0.39 23.74
N LEU A 45 -13.25 0.36 23.45
CA LEU A 45 -11.84 -0.02 23.62
C LEU A 45 -11.15 0.97 24.56
N ALA A 46 -10.40 0.48 25.55
CA ALA A 46 -9.53 1.37 26.33
C ALA A 46 -8.40 1.93 25.44
N PRO A 47 -7.80 3.08 25.78
CA PRO A 47 -6.74 3.68 24.97
C PRO A 47 -5.58 2.70 24.67
N GLY A 48 -5.24 2.52 23.39
CA GLY A 48 -4.22 1.58 22.93
C GLY A 48 -4.71 0.14 22.73
N GLU A 49 -5.87 -0.26 23.27
CA GLU A 49 -6.44 -1.58 23.00
C GLU A 49 -6.75 -1.78 21.53
N LEU A 50 -6.67 -3.05 21.10
CA LEU A 50 -6.80 -3.47 19.72
C LEU A 50 -7.87 -4.55 19.60
N GLN A 51 -8.72 -4.42 18.60
CA GLN A 51 -9.71 -5.44 18.23
C GLN A 51 -9.41 -5.96 16.83
N LEU A 52 -9.20 -7.26 16.72
CA LEU A 52 -9.21 -7.98 15.45
C LEU A 52 -10.63 -8.41 15.09
N LEU A 53 -10.96 -8.30 13.81
CA LEU A 53 -12.28 -8.54 13.25
C LEU A 53 -12.13 -9.35 11.98
N ASP A 54 -12.98 -10.35 11.81
CA ASP A 54 -13.28 -10.97 10.53
C ASP A 54 -14.59 -10.39 9.98
N LEU A 55 -14.60 -10.11 8.69
CA LEU A 55 -15.70 -9.45 8.00
C LEU A 55 -16.00 -10.16 6.69
N GLU A 56 -17.28 -10.21 6.33
CA GLU A 56 -17.75 -10.70 5.04
C GLU A 56 -18.81 -9.75 4.49
N VAL A 57 -18.52 -9.17 3.32
CA VAL A 57 -19.50 -8.37 2.56
C VAL A 57 -20.17 -9.28 1.55
N ASP A 58 -21.49 -9.39 1.63
CA ASP A 58 -22.29 -10.26 0.76
C ASP A 58 -22.13 -9.90 -0.73
N ARG A 59 -22.20 -8.61 -1.05
CA ARG A 59 -22.05 -8.09 -2.41
C ARG A 59 -21.55 -6.65 -2.43
N GLY A 60 -20.85 -6.30 -3.50
CA GLY A 60 -20.34 -4.95 -3.71
C GLY A 60 -19.25 -4.56 -2.70
N ARG A 61 -19.28 -3.29 -2.33
CA ARG A 61 -18.28 -2.64 -1.47
C ARG A 61 -18.95 -1.91 -0.32
N VAL A 62 -18.40 -2.06 0.89
CA VAL A 62 -18.79 -1.31 2.08
C VAL A 62 -17.64 -0.42 2.50
N ARG A 63 -17.87 0.89 2.58
CA ARG A 63 -16.93 1.85 3.16
C ARG A 63 -17.04 1.84 4.67
N LEU A 64 -15.96 1.50 5.36
CA LEU A 64 -15.80 1.61 6.80
C LEU A 64 -14.99 2.87 7.13
N ARG A 65 -15.58 3.76 7.94
CA ARG A 65 -14.87 4.87 8.58
C ARG A 65 -14.84 4.67 10.09
N ALA A 66 -13.64 4.55 10.64
CA ALA A 66 -13.39 4.54 12.08
C ALA A 66 -12.97 5.94 12.56
N THR A 67 -13.68 6.43 13.57
CA THR A 67 -13.43 7.75 14.17
C THR A 67 -13.32 7.63 15.69
N THR A 68 -12.61 8.55 16.31
CA THR A 68 -12.69 8.77 17.76
C THR A 68 -14.11 9.24 18.15
N PRO A 69 -14.50 9.18 19.44
CA PRO A 69 -15.83 9.64 19.87
C PRO A 69 -16.12 11.11 19.54
N ASP A 70 -15.09 11.95 19.45
CA ASP A 70 -15.13 13.37 19.05
C ASP A 70 -15.06 13.59 17.52
N GLY A 71 -15.07 12.52 16.72
CA GLY A 71 -15.21 12.60 15.26
C GLY A 71 -13.92 12.72 14.46
N LYS A 72 -12.74 12.62 15.10
CA LYS A 72 -11.45 12.60 14.40
C LYS A 72 -11.30 11.29 13.63
N ALA A 73 -11.03 11.38 12.33
CA ALA A 73 -10.78 10.20 11.51
C ALA A 73 -9.50 9.47 11.94
N LEU A 74 -9.61 8.17 12.13
CA LEU A 74 -8.48 7.28 12.44
C LEU A 74 -8.21 6.32 11.28
N ARG A 75 -9.25 5.85 10.60
CA ARG A 75 -9.12 4.96 9.45
C ARG A 75 -10.32 5.06 8.54
N ALA A 76 -10.09 5.00 7.24
CA ALA A 76 -11.08 4.79 6.21
C ALA A 76 -10.60 3.64 5.33
N THR A 77 -11.44 2.64 5.13
CA THR A 77 -11.12 1.51 4.25
C THR A 77 -12.37 1.04 3.54
N GLU A 78 -12.18 0.48 2.36
CA GLU A 78 -13.23 -0.21 1.64
C GLU A 78 -13.13 -1.71 1.90
N LEU A 79 -14.27 -2.35 2.11
CA LEU A 79 -14.42 -3.76 2.44
C LEU A 79 -15.19 -4.44 1.32
N ALA A 80 -14.74 -5.62 0.91
CA ALA A 80 -15.41 -6.44 -0.11
C ALA A 80 -15.04 -7.92 0.07
N GLY A 81 -16.02 -8.82 -0.09
CA GLY A 81 -15.83 -10.24 0.19
C GLY A 81 -15.37 -10.50 1.62
N ARG A 82 -14.64 -11.61 1.84
CA ARG A 82 -14.10 -11.99 3.14
C ARG A 82 -12.75 -11.34 3.41
N GLN A 83 -12.62 -10.66 4.55
CA GLN A 83 -11.40 -9.95 4.95
C GLN A 83 -11.24 -9.97 6.48
N SER A 84 -9.99 -9.81 6.94
CA SER A 84 -9.68 -9.58 8.36
C SER A 84 -9.07 -8.19 8.52
N LEU A 85 -9.42 -7.47 9.58
CA LEU A 85 -8.85 -6.16 9.91
C LEU A 85 -8.67 -5.99 11.41
N GLY A 86 -7.71 -5.14 11.79
CA GLY A 86 -7.56 -4.68 13.16
C GLY A 86 -7.91 -3.20 13.33
N LEU A 87 -8.44 -2.84 14.49
CA LEU A 87 -8.72 -1.47 14.90
C LEU A 87 -8.08 -1.21 16.26
N GLN A 88 -7.31 -0.13 16.39
CA GLN A 88 -6.73 0.30 17.67
C GLN A 88 -7.41 1.59 18.15
N ALA A 89 -7.74 1.65 19.44
CA ALA A 89 -8.15 2.91 20.06
C ALA A 89 -6.95 3.85 20.20
N GLY A 90 -7.19 5.13 19.88
CA GLY A 90 -6.19 6.20 20.04
C GLY A 90 -5.97 6.58 21.52
N GLU A 91 -5.91 7.88 21.79
CA GLU A 91 -5.78 8.40 23.16
C GLU A 91 -7.09 8.35 23.95
N ARG A 92 -8.23 8.34 23.24
CA ARG A 92 -9.56 8.30 23.84
C ARG A 92 -10.11 6.89 23.83
N GLN A 93 -10.93 6.60 24.85
CA GLN A 93 -11.67 5.36 24.93
C GLN A 93 -12.73 5.32 23.82
N GLY A 94 -12.83 4.17 23.17
CA GLY A 94 -13.86 3.84 22.21
C GLY A 94 -13.61 4.32 20.78
N LEU A 95 -14.30 3.66 19.85
CA LEU A 95 -14.29 3.96 18.41
C LEU A 95 -15.72 3.98 17.89
N ARG A 96 -16.03 4.98 17.05
CA ARG A 96 -17.26 5.01 16.25
C ARG A 96 -16.94 4.50 14.85
N LEU A 97 -17.57 3.39 14.49
CA LEU A 97 -17.49 2.76 13.18
C LEU A 97 -18.72 3.16 12.38
N THR A 98 -18.51 3.70 11.18
CA THR A 98 -19.58 4.04 10.24
C THR A 98 -19.39 3.22 8.99
N PHE A 99 -20.41 2.42 8.66
CA PHE A 99 -20.47 1.59 7.46
C PHE A 99 -21.45 2.23 6.47
N SER A 100 -21.07 2.36 5.21
CA SER A 100 -21.92 2.89 4.14
C SER A 100 -21.67 2.15 2.83
N ALA A 101 -22.68 2.00 1.99
CA ALA A 101 -22.59 1.34 0.69
C ALA A 101 -23.38 2.13 -0.37
N ASP A 102 -22.95 2.01 -1.63
CA ASP A 102 -23.65 2.63 -2.78
C ASP A 102 -24.79 1.77 -3.32
N GLU A 103 -24.86 0.51 -2.89
CA GLU A 103 -25.91 -0.44 -3.21
C GLU A 103 -26.37 -1.17 -1.95
N ASP A 104 -27.58 -1.73 -1.98
CA ASP A 104 -28.10 -2.53 -0.87
C ASP A 104 -27.17 -3.72 -0.63
N THR A 105 -26.66 -3.88 0.57
CA THR A 105 -25.76 -4.99 0.91
C THR A 105 -25.87 -5.35 2.39
N ALA A 106 -25.20 -6.42 2.77
CA ALA A 106 -25.04 -6.81 4.15
C ALA A 106 -23.56 -7.04 4.47
N LEU A 107 -23.19 -6.67 5.68
CA LEU A 107 -21.89 -6.91 6.26
C LEU A 107 -22.05 -7.84 7.45
N THR A 108 -21.46 -9.02 7.40
CA THR A 108 -21.27 -9.86 8.59
C THR A 108 -19.97 -9.47 9.26
N LEU A 109 -20.02 -9.23 10.57
CA LEU A 109 -18.86 -8.85 11.37
C LEU A 109 -18.71 -9.79 12.56
N ILE A 110 -17.50 -10.31 12.75
CA ILE A 110 -17.14 -11.27 13.80
C ILE A 110 -15.89 -10.73 14.51
N PRO A 111 -16.01 -10.21 15.74
CA PRO A 111 -14.88 -9.89 16.59
C PRO A 111 -14.13 -11.17 16.97
N THR A 112 -12.86 -11.27 16.61
CA THR A 112 -12.09 -12.51 16.79
C THR A 112 -11.20 -12.45 18.03
N GLN A 113 -10.45 -11.36 18.19
CA GLN A 113 -9.49 -11.25 19.29
C GLN A 113 -9.40 -9.82 19.79
N ARG A 114 -9.47 -9.66 21.11
CA ARG A 114 -9.22 -8.39 21.80
C ARG A 114 -7.86 -8.45 22.50
N LEU A 115 -7.02 -7.48 22.21
CA LEU A 115 -5.64 -7.44 22.68
C LEU A 115 -5.38 -6.14 23.45
N THR A 116 -4.86 -6.28 24.68
CA THR A 116 -4.55 -5.16 25.56
C THR A 116 -3.05 -4.84 25.51
N PRO A 117 -2.65 -3.55 25.47
CA PRO A 117 -1.25 -3.16 25.47
C PRO A 117 -0.55 -3.68 26.72
N GLN A 118 0.63 -4.26 26.55
CA GLN A 118 1.49 -4.67 27.65
C GLN A 118 2.89 -4.12 27.40
N THR A 119 3.54 -3.61 28.44
CA THR A 119 4.97 -3.27 28.32
C THR A 119 5.74 -4.54 28.57
N PRO A 120 6.30 -5.19 27.54
CA PRO A 120 6.99 -6.44 27.77
C PRO A 120 8.34 -6.12 28.40
N ALA A 121 8.92 -7.09 29.13
CA ALA A 121 10.32 -6.97 29.52
C ALA A 121 11.17 -6.76 28.26
N LEU A 122 12.01 -5.73 28.28
CA LEU A 122 12.86 -5.34 27.17
C LEU A 122 14.27 -5.20 27.68
N ASP A 123 15.19 -5.79 26.94
CA ASP A 123 16.60 -5.53 27.15
C ASP A 123 16.91 -4.05 26.88
N SER A 124 17.89 -3.54 27.61
CA SER A 124 18.46 -2.21 27.38
C SER A 124 19.91 -2.36 26.92
N PRO A 125 20.16 -2.98 25.75
CA PRO A 125 21.51 -3.10 25.24
C PRO A 125 22.11 -1.72 24.97
N ALA A 126 23.43 -1.66 24.89
CA ALA A 126 24.12 -0.44 24.48
C ALA A 126 23.70 -0.08 23.04
N PRO A 127 23.23 1.16 22.79
CA PRO A 127 22.77 1.56 21.47
C PRO A 127 23.95 1.62 20.49
N GLN A 128 23.69 1.29 19.22
CA GLN A 128 24.66 1.45 18.14
C GLN A 128 24.79 2.91 17.67
N SER A 129 23.70 3.69 17.80
CA SER A 129 23.66 5.10 17.41
C SER A 129 24.60 5.95 18.29
N PRO A 130 25.60 6.64 17.72
CA PRO A 130 26.45 7.57 18.48
C PRO A 130 25.64 8.65 19.21
N THR A 131 24.54 9.11 18.62
CA THR A 131 23.63 10.06 19.27
C THR A 131 22.96 9.46 20.50
N LEU A 132 22.48 8.22 20.44
CA LEU A 132 21.91 7.55 21.61
C LEU A 132 22.96 7.14 22.64
N GLN A 133 24.18 6.80 22.24
CA GLN A 133 25.30 6.53 23.16
C GLN A 133 25.63 7.77 24.00
N ARG A 134 25.69 8.95 23.36
CA ARG A 134 25.87 10.23 24.07
C ARG A 134 24.74 10.48 25.06
N LEU A 135 23.49 10.29 24.65
CA LEU A 135 22.35 10.44 25.55
C LEU A 135 22.43 9.45 26.72
N GLN A 136 22.80 8.18 26.48
CA GLN A 136 22.95 7.18 27.53
C GLN A 136 24.00 7.59 28.56
N ALA A 137 25.15 8.12 28.11
CA ALA A 137 26.19 8.63 28.99
C ALA A 137 25.68 9.83 29.82
N GLU A 138 25.02 10.80 29.19
CA GLU A 138 24.44 11.96 29.90
C GLU A 138 23.39 11.55 30.95
N LEU A 139 22.58 10.52 30.67
CA LEU A 139 21.61 9.97 31.61
C LEU A 139 22.28 9.23 32.76
N ALA A 140 23.35 8.46 32.49
CA ALA A 140 24.13 7.78 33.51
C ALA A 140 24.81 8.78 34.48
N GLU A 141 25.26 9.92 33.96
CA GLU A 141 25.80 11.06 34.72
C GLU A 141 24.71 11.93 35.39
N LYS A 142 23.42 11.60 35.21
CA LYS A 142 22.27 12.36 35.71
C LYS A 142 22.29 13.83 35.28
N ARG A 143 22.79 14.13 34.07
CA ARG A 143 22.87 15.49 33.53
C ARG A 143 21.48 16.15 33.47
N PRO A 144 21.24 17.26 34.16
CA PRO A 144 19.93 17.91 34.18
C PRO A 144 19.47 18.33 32.78
N GLY A 145 18.26 17.92 32.41
CA GLY A 145 17.63 18.32 31.14
C GLY A 145 18.14 17.62 29.88
N ALA A 146 19.05 16.63 29.98
CA ALA A 146 19.59 15.88 28.85
C ALA A 146 18.48 15.34 27.92
N LEU A 147 17.49 14.66 28.48
CA LEU A 147 16.36 14.09 27.72
C LEU A 147 15.51 15.16 27.01
N LYS A 148 15.29 16.32 27.66
CA LYS A 148 14.56 17.44 27.06
C LYS A 148 15.35 18.07 25.92
N ALA A 149 16.66 18.22 26.09
CA ALA A 149 17.55 18.74 25.05
C ALA A 149 17.60 17.79 23.85
N PHE A 150 17.71 16.48 24.09
CA PHE A 150 17.64 15.44 23.06
C PHE A 150 16.37 15.54 22.24
N TRP A 151 15.17 15.47 22.86
CA TRP A 151 13.93 15.54 22.11
C TRP A 151 13.73 16.86 21.36
N LYS A 152 14.23 17.98 21.91
CA LYS A 152 14.25 19.27 21.19
C LYS A 152 15.15 19.21 19.95
N GLN A 153 16.32 18.58 20.05
CA GLN A 153 17.22 18.40 18.93
C GLN A 153 16.61 17.46 17.88
N VAL A 154 16.06 16.31 18.28
CA VAL A 154 15.40 15.37 17.37
C VAL A 154 14.24 16.06 16.63
N ALA A 155 13.38 16.81 17.32
CA ALA A 155 12.31 17.58 16.68
C ALA A 155 12.85 18.63 15.68
N LYS A 156 14.03 19.19 15.93
CA LYS A 156 14.72 20.14 15.03
C LYS A 156 15.45 19.46 13.87
N GLN A 157 15.84 18.20 13.98
CA GLN A 157 16.55 17.47 12.91
C GLN A 157 15.60 16.65 12.04
N GLY A 158 14.55 16.11 12.66
CA GLY A 158 13.65 15.13 12.08
C GLY A 158 14.09 13.70 12.38
N THR A 159 13.23 12.75 12.05
CA THR A 159 13.48 11.30 12.13
C THR A 159 13.28 10.60 10.78
N PRO A 160 13.87 9.41 10.60
CA PRO A 160 14.79 8.73 11.52
C PRO A 160 16.15 9.44 11.61
N LEU A 161 16.93 9.13 12.66
CA LEU A 161 18.33 9.58 12.72
C LEU A 161 19.13 8.81 11.66
N VAL A 162 20.03 9.49 10.97
CA VAL A 162 20.89 8.90 9.95
C VAL A 162 22.34 9.21 10.32
N GLU A 163 23.10 8.18 10.65
CA GLU A 163 24.48 8.30 11.10
C GLU A 163 25.39 7.40 10.23
N PRO A 164 26.63 7.81 9.92
CA PRO A 164 27.54 6.97 9.14
C PRO A 164 27.80 5.62 9.82
N LEU A 165 27.80 4.53 9.04
CA LEU A 165 28.16 3.19 9.53
C LEU A 165 29.45 2.70 8.87
N ASP A 166 29.49 2.70 7.53
CA ASP A 166 30.66 2.32 6.73
C ASP A 166 30.66 3.04 5.37
N ALA A 167 31.52 2.61 4.45
CA ALA A 167 31.67 3.22 3.12
C ALA A 167 30.38 3.18 2.28
N GLU A 168 29.56 2.14 2.42
CA GLU A 168 28.37 1.90 1.58
C GLU A 168 27.07 2.13 2.33
N ARG A 169 27.10 2.06 3.66
CA ARG A 169 25.91 2.06 4.52
C ARG A 169 25.92 3.16 5.56
N VAL A 170 24.71 3.48 6.00
CA VAL A 170 24.41 4.32 7.15
C VAL A 170 23.61 3.53 8.16
N LEU A 171 23.73 3.90 9.42
CA LEU A 171 22.86 3.45 10.49
C LEU A 171 21.62 4.36 10.50
N VAL A 172 20.45 3.77 10.28
CA VAL A 172 19.17 4.47 10.35
C VAL A 172 18.47 4.07 11.65
N THR A 173 18.32 5.03 12.55
CA THR A 173 17.74 4.81 13.89
C THR A 173 16.37 5.45 13.98
N PHE A 174 15.35 4.62 14.04
CA PHE A 174 13.96 4.99 14.26
C PHE A 174 13.75 5.24 15.75
N LEU A 175 12.95 6.25 16.08
CA LEU A 175 12.71 6.67 17.44
C LEU A 175 11.21 6.71 17.75
N TRP A 176 10.86 6.29 18.95
CA TRP A 176 9.53 6.52 19.51
C TRP A 176 9.65 7.04 20.93
N ARG A 177 8.85 8.07 21.24
CA ARG A 177 8.74 8.62 22.58
C ARG A 177 7.62 7.89 23.32
N GLN A 178 7.97 6.95 24.18
CA GLN A 178 6.99 6.14 24.90
C GLN A 178 6.21 7.01 25.90
N GLN A 179 4.90 7.15 25.70
CA GLN A 179 4.01 7.83 26.64
C GLN A 179 3.08 6.88 27.39
N ARG A 180 2.84 5.68 26.85
CA ARG A 180 1.92 4.67 27.39
C ARG A 180 2.59 3.31 27.41
N PRO A 181 2.07 2.33 28.17
CA PRO A 181 2.50 0.94 28.04
C PRO A 181 2.30 0.40 26.63
N GLY A 182 3.20 -0.47 26.18
CA GLY A 182 3.04 -1.19 24.91
C GLY A 182 4.33 -1.38 24.12
N ASP A 183 4.37 -2.44 23.32
CA ASP A 183 5.45 -2.70 22.38
C ASP A 183 5.43 -1.68 21.23
N VAL A 184 6.60 -1.48 20.61
CA VAL A 184 6.75 -0.60 19.45
C VAL A 184 7.54 -1.33 18.39
N ARG A 185 7.03 -1.29 17.16
CA ARG A 185 7.61 -1.96 15.99
C ARG A 185 7.49 -1.08 14.76
N LEU A 186 8.23 -1.45 13.71
CA LEU A 186 8.00 -0.90 12.39
C LEU A 186 6.91 -1.72 11.69
N LEU A 187 5.99 -1.04 11.02
CA LEU A 187 5.38 -1.60 9.83
C LEU A 187 6.30 -1.24 8.66
N TRP A 188 7.03 -2.26 8.24
CA TRP A 188 8.12 -2.22 7.27
C TRP A 188 7.79 -3.13 6.08
N PRO A 189 8.33 -2.86 4.88
CA PRO A 189 8.03 -3.63 3.69
C PRO A 189 8.45 -5.11 3.74
N THR A 190 9.32 -5.49 4.68
CA THR A 190 9.84 -6.86 4.79
C THR A 190 9.37 -7.52 6.09
N PRO A 191 8.84 -8.76 6.03
CA PRO A 191 8.28 -9.44 7.19
C PRO A 191 9.26 -9.63 8.35
N GLU A 192 10.54 -9.88 8.10
CA GLU A 192 11.49 -10.11 9.21
C GLU A 192 11.62 -8.87 10.09
N VAL A 193 11.67 -7.67 9.49
CA VAL A 193 11.79 -6.42 10.24
C VAL A 193 10.54 -6.15 11.09
N ASN A 194 9.37 -6.57 10.62
CA ASN A 194 8.10 -6.44 11.36
C ASN A 194 8.09 -7.25 12.68
N THR A 195 8.95 -8.26 12.80
CA THR A 195 9.11 -9.03 14.05
C THR A 195 9.99 -8.32 15.08
N ARG A 196 10.78 -7.32 14.66
CA ARG A 196 11.76 -6.63 15.51
C ARG A 196 11.07 -5.61 16.40
N ARG A 197 11.38 -5.70 17.69
CA ARG A 197 10.91 -4.80 18.73
C ARG A 197 11.86 -3.61 18.84
N PHE A 198 11.33 -2.44 19.21
CA PHE A 198 12.18 -1.33 19.62
C PHE A 198 12.77 -1.62 21.00
N GLU A 199 14.05 -1.34 21.14
CA GLU A 199 14.79 -1.45 22.39
C GLU A 199 14.51 -0.27 23.31
N ALA A 200 14.75 -0.47 24.61
CA ALA A 200 14.65 0.57 25.63
C ALA A 200 15.99 1.28 25.81
N LEU A 201 16.02 2.62 25.76
CA LEU A 201 17.17 3.35 26.29
C LEU A 201 17.00 3.51 27.81
N ALA A 202 17.86 2.84 28.58
CA ALA A 202 17.77 2.78 30.04
C ALA A 202 17.61 4.18 30.67
N GLY A 203 16.66 4.30 31.61
CA GLY A 203 16.41 5.54 32.35
C GLY A 203 15.71 6.65 31.55
N SER A 204 15.04 6.33 30.43
CA SER A 204 14.38 7.33 29.57
C SER A 204 13.05 6.85 28.98
N ASP A 205 12.34 7.76 28.31
CA ASP A 205 11.15 7.49 27.48
C ASP A 205 11.51 7.17 26.01
N VAL A 206 12.79 6.97 25.69
CA VAL A 206 13.26 6.72 24.32
C VAL A 206 13.20 5.23 24.00
N ARG A 207 12.40 4.89 22.99
CA ARG A 207 12.46 3.60 22.29
C ARG A 207 13.17 3.78 20.96
N TYR A 208 13.94 2.78 20.55
CA TYR A 208 14.66 2.86 19.30
C TYR A 208 14.80 1.52 18.58
N LEU A 209 14.93 1.58 17.26
CA LEU A 209 15.35 0.46 16.43
C LEU A 209 16.37 0.97 15.42
N SER A 210 17.55 0.35 15.34
CA SER A 210 18.58 0.73 14.38
C SER A 210 18.73 -0.32 13.29
N LEU A 211 18.66 0.12 12.03
CA LEU A 211 18.83 -0.71 10.84
C LEU A 211 20.01 -0.20 10.00
N PRO A 212 20.95 -1.05 9.61
CA PRO A 212 21.95 -0.69 8.61
C PRO A 212 21.30 -0.65 7.23
N LEU A 213 21.34 0.49 6.54
CA LEU A 213 20.79 0.66 5.19
C LEU A 213 21.86 1.20 4.24
N ARG A 214 21.80 0.82 2.96
CA ARG A 214 22.66 1.42 1.93
C ARG A 214 22.42 2.93 1.83
N ARG A 215 23.47 3.70 1.51
CA ARG A 215 23.43 5.17 1.40
C ARG A 215 22.45 5.72 0.36
N ASP A 216 21.98 4.87 -0.56
CA ASP A 216 21.01 5.17 -1.60
C ASP A 216 19.62 4.60 -1.34
N ALA A 217 19.34 4.09 -0.13
CA ALA A 217 18.06 3.47 0.16
C ALA A 217 16.88 4.44 0.12
N ARG A 218 15.76 3.94 -0.43
CA ARG A 218 14.46 4.60 -0.40
C ARG A 218 13.36 3.61 -0.03
N VAL A 219 12.76 3.80 1.14
CA VAL A 219 11.82 2.83 1.74
C VAL A 219 10.75 3.54 2.54
N SER A 220 9.48 3.18 2.34
CA SER A 220 8.39 3.64 3.18
C SER A 220 8.30 2.86 4.50
N TYR A 221 7.84 3.52 5.56
CA TYR A 221 7.63 2.89 6.86
C TYR A 221 6.53 3.59 7.65
N GLN A 222 5.98 2.87 8.62
CA GLN A 222 5.12 3.43 9.67
C GLN A 222 5.58 2.92 11.03
N LEU A 223 5.25 3.68 12.08
CA LEU A 223 5.45 3.26 13.46
C LEU A 223 4.16 2.58 13.95
N SER A 224 4.28 1.38 14.52
CA SER A 224 3.17 0.71 15.20
C SER A 224 3.50 0.68 16.68
N ALA A 225 2.80 1.46 17.47
CA ALA A 225 3.09 1.68 18.89
C ALA A 225 1.89 1.33 19.78
N ASP A 226 2.13 1.28 21.08
CA ASP A 226 1.13 0.91 22.09
C ASP A 226 0.58 -0.51 21.83
N LEU A 227 1.42 -1.39 21.27
CA LEU A 227 1.01 -2.74 20.89
C LEU A 227 0.93 -3.67 22.11
N PRO A 228 0.08 -4.71 22.07
CA PRO A 228 0.18 -5.85 22.98
C PRO A 228 1.54 -6.57 22.81
N ASP A 229 1.85 -7.50 23.71
CA ASP A 229 2.96 -8.43 23.45
C ASP A 229 2.58 -9.38 22.31
N LEU A 230 3.31 -9.28 21.20
CA LEU A 230 3.08 -10.05 19.98
C LEU A 230 4.18 -11.10 19.75
N GLN A 231 4.98 -11.45 20.76
CA GLN A 231 6.07 -12.42 20.59
C GLN A 231 5.60 -13.80 20.11
N GLN A 232 4.42 -14.24 20.54
CA GLN A 232 3.83 -15.54 20.16
C GLN A 232 2.74 -15.43 19.10
N ALA A 233 2.49 -14.24 18.56
CA ALA A 233 1.49 -14.05 17.52
C ALA A 233 1.93 -14.75 16.22
N ASP A 234 1.00 -15.41 15.54
CA ASP A 234 1.24 -15.86 14.18
C ASP A 234 1.45 -14.67 13.23
N ARG A 235 1.97 -14.93 12.03
CA ARG A 235 2.30 -13.90 11.04
C ARG A 235 1.08 -13.05 10.62
N GLY A 236 -0.11 -13.65 10.55
CA GLY A 236 -1.35 -12.97 10.21
C GLY A 236 -1.79 -12.01 11.31
N THR A 237 -1.84 -12.50 12.56
CA THR A 237 -2.14 -11.72 13.75
C THR A 237 -1.17 -10.55 13.93
N LEU A 238 0.15 -10.81 13.79
CA LEU A 238 1.17 -9.76 13.83
C LEU A 238 0.91 -8.69 12.77
N ARG A 239 0.67 -9.09 11.52
CA ARG A 239 0.41 -8.14 10.42
C ARG A 239 -0.82 -7.28 10.70
N LEU A 240 -1.93 -7.88 11.11
CA LEU A 240 -3.17 -7.16 11.41
C LEU A 240 -2.97 -6.18 12.57
N ALA A 241 -2.25 -6.59 13.62
CA ALA A 241 -1.96 -5.74 14.77
C ALA A 241 -1.08 -4.54 14.38
N LEU A 242 -0.03 -4.78 13.59
CA LEU A 242 0.83 -3.70 13.08
C LEU A 242 0.04 -2.71 12.22
N GLN A 243 -0.77 -3.20 11.27
CA GLN A 243 -1.59 -2.35 10.40
C GLN A 243 -2.63 -1.54 11.18
N ALA A 244 -3.21 -2.10 12.24
CA ALA A 244 -4.19 -1.41 13.07
C ALA A 244 -3.58 -0.26 13.89
N ALA A 245 -2.33 -0.42 14.34
CA ALA A 245 -1.61 0.54 15.16
C ALA A 245 -0.69 1.48 14.37
N ALA A 246 -0.57 1.24 13.06
CA ALA A 246 0.32 1.97 12.15
C ALA A 246 -0.05 3.45 12.10
N ARG A 247 0.98 4.29 12.20
CA ARG A 247 0.86 5.74 12.08
C ARG A 247 2.14 6.29 11.43
N PRO A 248 2.08 7.43 10.72
CA PRO A 248 3.29 8.09 10.25
C PRO A 248 4.18 8.44 11.45
N ASP A 249 5.49 8.42 11.22
CA ASP A 249 6.44 8.93 12.20
C ASP A 249 6.17 10.43 12.44
N PRO A 250 5.79 10.84 13.67
CA PRO A 250 5.38 12.21 13.96
C PRO A 250 6.51 13.23 13.81
N LEU A 251 7.77 12.79 13.82
CA LEU A 251 8.95 13.65 13.69
C LEU A 251 9.62 13.51 12.30
N SER A 252 9.07 12.67 11.41
CA SER A 252 9.59 12.56 10.05
C SER A 252 9.33 13.83 9.24
N ARG A 253 10.34 14.23 8.46
CA ARG A 253 10.28 15.40 7.57
C ARG A 253 9.92 15.05 6.14
N THR A 254 9.89 13.76 5.84
CA THR A 254 9.73 13.21 4.50
C THR A 254 8.49 12.33 4.51
N PRO A 255 7.28 12.91 4.48
CA PRO A 255 6.09 12.11 4.22
C PRO A 255 6.21 11.52 2.82
N TRP A 256 5.79 10.28 2.65
CA TRP A 256 5.71 9.72 1.31
C TRP A 256 4.56 10.41 0.54
N LEU A 257 4.83 10.93 -0.66
CA LEU A 257 4.05 12.01 -1.25
C LEU A 257 2.56 11.69 -1.45
N ASN A 258 2.23 10.47 -1.90
CA ASN A 258 0.86 10.09 -2.21
C ASN A 258 0.05 9.74 -0.96
N SER A 259 0.72 9.59 0.18
CA SER A 259 0.03 9.55 1.45
C SER A 259 -0.64 10.88 1.82
N ARG A 260 -0.24 12.02 1.24
CA ARG A 260 -0.84 13.32 1.57
C ARG A 260 -2.33 13.43 1.21
N ALA A 261 -2.79 12.65 0.22
CA ALA A 261 -4.20 12.54 -0.13
C ALA A 261 -4.99 11.61 0.83
N LEU A 262 -4.30 10.75 1.59
CA LEU A 262 -4.87 9.89 2.61
C LEU A 262 -5.05 10.66 3.93
N PRO A 263 -6.01 10.26 4.79
CA PRO A 263 -6.08 10.73 6.17
C PRO A 263 -4.72 10.58 6.85
N ARG A 264 -4.31 11.55 7.68
CA ARG A 264 -2.99 11.55 8.33
C ARG A 264 -2.65 10.23 9.03
N ALA A 265 -3.64 9.56 9.60
CA ALA A 265 -3.45 8.29 10.29
C ALA A 265 -3.02 7.13 9.36
N GLU A 266 -3.34 7.21 8.07
CA GLU A 266 -2.99 6.20 7.06
C GLU A 266 -1.69 6.55 6.31
N GLN A 267 -1.05 7.65 6.69
CA GLN A 267 0.16 8.09 6.00
C GLN A 267 1.38 7.27 6.38
N ALA A 268 2.28 7.09 5.40
CA ALA A 268 3.59 6.52 5.60
C ALA A 268 4.68 7.60 5.58
N SER A 269 5.73 7.36 6.35
CA SER A 269 6.96 8.14 6.31
C SER A 269 7.95 7.50 5.34
N LEU A 270 8.89 8.29 4.83
CA LEU A 270 9.86 7.84 3.84
C LEU A 270 11.27 7.98 4.40
N VAL A 271 12.02 6.88 4.40
CA VAL A 271 13.48 6.94 4.43
C VAL A 271 13.92 7.27 3.00
N GLN A 272 14.55 8.42 2.79
CA GLN A 272 15.18 8.80 1.52
C GLN A 272 16.58 9.30 1.81
N LEU A 273 17.57 8.45 1.54
CA LEU A 273 18.97 8.74 1.84
C LEU A 273 19.64 9.49 0.70
N GLY A 274 20.73 10.20 1.01
CA GLY A 274 21.35 11.17 0.10
C GLY A 274 21.92 10.59 -1.21
N GLY A 275 22.15 9.28 -1.29
CA GLY A 275 22.54 8.60 -2.52
C GLY A 275 21.37 8.15 -3.40
N ALA A 276 20.12 8.28 -2.93
CA ALA A 276 18.95 7.89 -3.72
C ALA A 276 18.78 8.84 -4.92
N PRO A 277 18.18 8.38 -6.04
CA PRO A 277 17.95 9.23 -7.19
C PRO A 277 17.25 10.55 -6.82
N ALA A 278 17.86 11.66 -7.21
CA ALA A 278 17.35 13.01 -6.93
C ALA A 278 16.15 13.36 -7.82
N GLU A 279 16.13 12.86 -9.05
CA GLU A 279 14.98 13.00 -9.94
C GLU A 279 13.97 11.90 -9.65
N THR A 280 12.74 12.32 -9.30
CA THR A 280 11.58 11.43 -9.27
C THR A 280 10.55 11.90 -10.28
N TRP A 281 9.77 10.95 -10.79
CA TRP A 281 8.70 11.19 -11.75
C TRP A 281 7.32 11.28 -11.08
N ASP A 282 7.26 11.06 -9.76
CA ASP A 282 6.04 10.95 -8.97
C ASP A 282 5.50 12.29 -8.44
N GLN A 283 6.15 13.41 -8.76
CA GLN A 283 5.76 14.76 -8.34
C GLN A 283 5.03 15.51 -9.46
N PRO A 284 3.87 16.13 -9.20
CA PRO A 284 3.26 17.04 -10.18
C PRO A 284 4.18 18.22 -10.50
N ARG A 285 4.42 18.48 -11.78
CA ARG A 285 5.20 19.62 -12.27
C ARG A 285 4.26 20.67 -12.88
N LYS A 286 4.51 21.96 -12.63
CA LYS A 286 3.59 23.06 -12.99
C LYS A 286 3.40 23.21 -14.51
N ASP A 287 4.48 23.04 -15.26
CA ASP A 287 4.52 23.32 -16.70
C ASP A 287 4.42 22.04 -17.55
N VAL A 288 4.01 20.93 -16.94
CA VAL A 288 3.82 19.64 -17.62
C VAL A 288 2.34 19.50 -18.01
N PRO A 289 2.03 19.37 -19.33
CA PRO A 289 0.69 19.07 -19.79
C PRO A 289 0.17 17.77 -19.17
N ARG A 290 -1.11 17.75 -18.79
CA ARG A 290 -1.74 16.60 -18.15
C ARG A 290 -2.56 15.79 -19.13
N GLY A 291 -2.42 14.47 -19.07
CA GLY A 291 -3.28 13.53 -19.74
C GLY A 291 -4.68 13.51 -19.11
N LYS A 292 -5.61 12.85 -19.80
CA LYS A 292 -6.97 12.66 -19.32
C LYS A 292 -7.06 11.35 -18.56
N VAL A 293 -7.66 11.38 -17.37
CA VAL A 293 -7.92 10.18 -16.56
C VAL A 293 -9.43 9.93 -16.48
N GLU A 294 -9.84 8.71 -16.79
CA GLU A 294 -11.24 8.27 -16.74
C GLU A 294 -11.37 7.00 -15.91
N ARG A 295 -12.38 6.96 -15.03
CA ARG A 295 -12.72 5.78 -14.23
C ARG A 295 -14.02 5.17 -14.74
N LEU A 296 -14.01 3.87 -15.01
CA LEU A 296 -15.17 3.14 -15.52
C LEU A 296 -15.28 1.71 -14.95
N GLY A 297 -16.50 1.22 -14.84
CA GLY A 297 -16.78 -0.19 -14.57
C GLY A 297 -16.63 -1.03 -15.84
N TYR A 298 -15.99 -2.19 -15.72
CA TYR A 298 -15.79 -3.15 -16.80
C TYR A 298 -16.35 -4.52 -16.39
N SER A 299 -17.24 -5.07 -17.22
CA SER A 299 -17.84 -6.39 -17.03
C SER A 299 -17.15 -7.41 -17.93
N SER A 300 -16.61 -8.47 -17.32
CA SER A 300 -16.02 -9.60 -18.04
C SER A 300 -17.04 -10.74 -18.14
N GLN A 301 -17.16 -11.32 -19.34
CA GLN A 301 -17.99 -12.51 -19.53
C GLN A 301 -17.24 -13.75 -19.06
N ALA A 302 -15.96 -13.89 -19.44
CA ALA A 302 -15.08 -15.00 -19.05
C ALA A 302 -14.97 -15.17 -17.53
N LEU A 303 -14.94 -14.06 -16.77
CA LEU A 303 -14.79 -14.09 -15.32
C LEU A 303 -16.12 -13.93 -14.57
N ALA A 304 -17.22 -13.69 -15.28
CA ALA A 304 -18.55 -13.42 -14.72
C ALA A 304 -18.53 -12.38 -13.58
N ASN A 305 -17.71 -11.34 -13.73
CA ASN A 305 -17.53 -10.31 -12.71
C ASN A 305 -17.41 -8.91 -13.30
N GLN A 306 -17.52 -7.91 -12.42
CA GLN A 306 -17.33 -6.51 -12.76
C GLN A 306 -16.18 -5.96 -11.93
N ARG A 307 -15.30 -5.17 -12.57
CA ARG A 307 -14.15 -4.53 -11.93
C ARG A 307 -14.02 -3.07 -12.34
N GLN A 308 -13.26 -2.32 -11.55
CA GLN A 308 -12.91 -0.94 -11.85
C GLN A 308 -11.72 -0.91 -12.82
N LEU A 309 -11.77 -0.04 -13.83
CA LEU A 309 -10.62 0.36 -14.63
C LEU A 309 -10.34 1.85 -14.43
N THR A 310 -9.07 2.21 -14.39
CA THR A 310 -8.61 3.60 -14.57
C THR A 310 -7.89 3.69 -15.92
N LEU A 311 -8.45 4.46 -16.84
CA LEU A 311 -7.87 4.74 -18.16
C LEU A 311 -7.16 6.09 -18.15
N TYR A 312 -6.01 6.14 -18.81
CA TYR A 312 -5.23 7.34 -19.03
C TYR A 312 -4.96 7.52 -20.53
N THR A 313 -5.26 8.70 -21.05
CA THR A 313 -4.83 9.13 -22.39
C THR A 313 -3.76 10.23 -22.29
N PRO A 314 -2.69 10.16 -23.10
CA PRO A 314 -1.59 11.10 -23.00
C PRO A 314 -2.04 12.52 -23.41
N PRO A 315 -1.33 13.58 -22.95
CA PRO A 315 -1.57 14.93 -23.44
C PRO A 315 -1.50 14.99 -24.97
N GLY A 316 -2.47 15.64 -25.59
CA GLY A 316 -2.55 15.73 -27.05
C GLY A 316 -3.01 14.45 -27.76
N TYR A 317 -3.64 13.51 -27.04
CA TYR A 317 -4.23 12.31 -27.64
C TYR A 317 -5.14 12.64 -28.82
N ASP A 318 -4.70 12.20 -30.01
CA ASP A 318 -5.39 12.28 -31.29
C ASP A 318 -5.60 10.86 -31.84
N PRO A 319 -6.85 10.34 -31.85
CA PRO A 319 -7.16 9.00 -32.34
C PRO A 319 -7.11 8.87 -33.89
N GLU A 320 -7.13 9.98 -34.62
CA GLU A 320 -7.10 10.00 -36.09
C GLU A 320 -5.67 10.14 -36.63
N GLY A 321 -4.79 10.80 -35.87
CA GLY A 321 -3.41 11.10 -36.29
C GLY A 321 -2.39 9.96 -36.10
N GLN A 322 -2.48 9.19 -35.00
CA GLN A 322 -1.51 8.11 -34.73
C GLN A 322 -2.08 6.98 -33.89
N ARG A 323 -1.33 5.88 -33.79
CA ARG A 323 -1.58 4.78 -32.84
C ARG A 323 -0.60 4.84 -31.67
N TYR A 324 -1.06 4.49 -30.48
CA TYR A 324 -0.31 4.65 -29.23
C TYR A 324 0.05 3.28 -28.63
N PRO A 325 1.23 3.14 -28.01
CA PRO A 325 1.56 2.03 -27.12
C PRO A 325 0.57 1.91 -25.96
N LEU A 326 0.46 0.69 -25.41
CA LEU A 326 -0.40 0.37 -24.27
C LEU A 326 0.43 -0.07 -23.07
N LEU A 327 0.19 0.56 -21.92
CA LEU A 327 0.54 0.03 -20.61
C LEU A 327 -0.70 -0.61 -19.97
N VAL A 328 -0.65 -1.91 -19.72
CA VAL A 328 -1.62 -2.62 -18.88
C VAL A 328 -1.00 -2.80 -17.50
N LEU A 329 -1.54 -2.15 -16.48
CA LEU A 329 -1.02 -2.14 -15.11
C LEU A 329 -2.04 -2.75 -14.15
N PHE A 330 -1.61 -3.62 -13.24
CA PHE A 330 -2.51 -4.23 -12.25
C PHE A 330 -2.59 -3.43 -10.96
N ASP A 331 -3.51 -3.79 -10.05
CA ASP A 331 -3.70 -3.18 -8.73
C ASP A 331 -4.09 -1.69 -8.81
N GLU A 332 -5.19 -1.38 -9.50
CA GLU A 332 -5.73 -0.01 -9.66
C GLU A 332 -5.89 0.76 -8.35
N ASP A 333 -6.34 0.08 -7.29
CA ASP A 333 -6.51 0.65 -5.96
C ASP A 333 -5.22 1.21 -5.37
N HIS A 334 -4.07 0.75 -5.85
CA HIS A 334 -2.75 1.26 -5.49
C HIS A 334 -2.13 2.10 -6.60
N TYR A 335 -2.12 1.66 -7.86
CA TYR A 335 -1.45 2.39 -8.94
C TYR A 335 -2.23 3.58 -9.51
N ALA A 336 -3.49 3.76 -9.15
CA ALA A 336 -4.24 4.99 -9.40
C ALA A 336 -4.32 5.92 -8.17
N ARG A 337 -3.97 5.43 -6.97
CA ARG A 337 -4.09 6.17 -5.69
C ARG A 337 -2.75 6.45 -5.01
N ASP A 338 -1.99 5.39 -4.75
CA ASP A 338 -0.78 5.39 -3.92
C ASP A 338 0.50 5.56 -4.77
N VAL A 339 0.50 5.09 -6.01
CA VAL A 339 1.50 5.45 -7.02
C VAL A 339 0.81 6.40 -8.01
N PRO A 340 1.36 7.59 -8.29
CA PRO A 340 0.67 8.59 -9.09
C PRO A 340 0.99 8.31 -10.56
N THR A 341 0.56 7.15 -11.06
CA THR A 341 0.91 6.66 -12.40
C THR A 341 0.60 7.67 -13.50
N PRO A 342 -0.56 8.35 -13.52
CA PRO A 342 -0.81 9.42 -14.50
C PRO A 342 0.24 10.54 -14.46
N THR A 343 0.68 10.97 -13.28
CA THR A 343 1.72 11.99 -13.12
C THR A 343 3.09 11.51 -13.58
N ILE A 344 3.43 10.23 -13.32
CA ILE A 344 4.65 9.60 -13.82
C ILE A 344 4.64 9.62 -15.35
N LEU A 345 3.53 9.22 -15.97
CA LEU A 345 3.36 9.23 -17.43
C LEU A 345 3.44 10.64 -18.01
N ASP A 346 2.71 11.61 -17.43
CA ASP A 346 2.74 13.01 -17.83
C ASP A 346 4.17 13.55 -17.86
N ASN A 347 4.90 13.37 -16.75
CA ASN A 347 6.25 13.89 -16.62
C ASN A 347 7.23 13.20 -17.59
N LEU A 348 7.17 11.86 -17.73
CA LEU A 348 8.03 11.11 -18.64
C LEU A 348 7.77 11.49 -20.11
N ILE A 349 6.50 11.64 -20.49
CA ILE A 349 6.10 12.05 -21.85
C ILE A 349 6.56 13.47 -22.14
N ALA A 350 6.31 14.41 -21.22
CA ALA A 350 6.72 15.81 -21.40
C ALA A 350 8.25 15.97 -21.46
N ALA A 351 9.00 15.11 -20.76
CA ALA A 351 10.46 15.08 -20.82
C ALA A 351 11.01 14.34 -22.04
N GLY A 352 10.17 13.80 -22.93
CA GLY A 352 10.60 13.02 -24.09
C GLY A 352 11.35 11.74 -23.69
N ARG A 353 11.05 11.18 -22.52
CA ARG A 353 11.69 9.94 -22.03
C ARG A 353 10.96 8.69 -22.50
N ILE A 354 9.65 8.79 -22.74
CA ILE A 354 8.83 7.73 -23.33
C ILE A 354 7.97 8.28 -24.45
N ARG A 355 7.55 7.42 -25.37
CA ARG A 355 6.51 7.74 -26.37
C ARG A 355 5.19 8.10 -25.68
N PRO A 356 4.34 8.97 -26.27
CA PRO A 356 2.97 9.16 -25.81
C PRO A 356 2.26 7.79 -25.68
N THR A 357 1.85 7.43 -24.48
CA THR A 357 1.42 6.06 -24.13
C THR A 357 0.04 6.09 -23.51
N LEU A 358 -0.86 5.23 -23.98
CA LEU A 358 -2.15 4.95 -23.33
C LEU A 358 -1.92 3.99 -22.17
N ALA A 359 -2.64 4.16 -21.06
CA ALA A 359 -2.58 3.21 -19.95
C ALA A 359 -3.97 2.77 -19.50
N VAL A 360 -4.09 1.49 -19.16
CA VAL A 360 -5.21 0.90 -18.44
C VAL A 360 -4.70 0.31 -17.14
N ILE A 361 -5.22 0.80 -16.02
CA ILE A 361 -4.94 0.26 -14.70
C ILE A 361 -6.15 -0.61 -14.30
N VAL A 362 -5.93 -1.91 -14.16
CA VAL A 362 -6.94 -2.93 -13.94
C VAL A 362 -7.11 -3.17 -12.45
N GLY A 363 -8.32 -2.94 -11.94
CA GLY A 363 -8.67 -3.17 -10.55
C GLY A 363 -8.96 -4.63 -10.23
N ASN A 364 -8.80 -4.94 -8.95
CA ASN A 364 -9.28 -6.18 -8.36
C ASN A 364 -10.79 -6.03 -8.05
N VAL A 365 -11.55 -7.12 -8.15
CA VAL A 365 -12.96 -7.15 -7.74
C VAL A 365 -13.04 -6.90 -6.23
N ASP A 366 -12.25 -7.66 -5.49
CA ASP A 366 -12.11 -7.61 -4.04
C ASP A 366 -10.69 -8.07 -3.61
N ALA A 367 -10.38 -7.98 -2.31
CA ALA A 367 -9.05 -8.33 -1.79
C ALA A 367 -8.68 -9.81 -2.04
N SER A 368 -9.67 -10.71 -2.02
CA SER A 368 -9.47 -12.14 -2.26
C SER A 368 -9.34 -12.47 -3.75
N SER A 369 -9.98 -11.71 -4.64
CA SER A 369 -9.88 -11.88 -6.09
C SER A 369 -8.46 -11.68 -6.57
N ARG A 370 -7.71 -10.73 -5.98
CA ARG A 370 -6.29 -10.50 -6.30
C ARG A 370 -5.46 -11.79 -6.19
N GLY A 371 -5.67 -12.56 -5.12
CA GLY A 371 -4.95 -13.81 -4.88
C GLY A 371 -5.42 -14.99 -5.74
N ARG A 372 -6.63 -14.92 -6.31
CA ARG A 372 -7.17 -15.95 -7.21
C ARG A 372 -6.88 -15.68 -8.69
N GLU A 373 -6.90 -14.41 -9.10
CA GLU A 373 -6.87 -14.00 -10.51
C GLU A 373 -5.45 -13.65 -10.99
N LEU A 374 -4.62 -13.01 -10.16
CA LEU A 374 -3.28 -12.59 -10.62
C LEU A 374 -2.27 -13.76 -10.75
N PRO A 375 -2.21 -14.74 -9.82
CA PRO A 375 -1.21 -15.80 -9.90
C PRO A 375 -1.52 -16.82 -11.01
N CYS A 376 -1.05 -16.54 -12.23
CA CYS A 376 -1.06 -17.44 -13.39
C CYS A 376 -2.43 -18.09 -13.68
N ASN A 377 -3.51 -17.35 -13.44
CA ASN A 377 -4.87 -17.79 -13.71
C ASN A 377 -5.18 -17.68 -15.21
N GLU A 378 -5.55 -18.78 -15.83
CA GLU A 378 -5.83 -18.83 -17.26
C GLU A 378 -7.03 -17.96 -17.65
N ALA A 379 -8.13 -18.01 -16.91
CA ALA A 379 -9.32 -17.23 -17.22
C ALA A 379 -9.06 -15.72 -17.12
N PHE A 380 -8.20 -15.29 -16.19
CA PHE A 380 -7.78 -13.89 -16.10
C PHE A 380 -6.92 -13.48 -17.30
N ALA A 381 -6.00 -14.35 -17.74
CA ALA A 381 -5.21 -14.13 -18.95
C ALA A 381 -6.10 -14.04 -20.20
N ASP A 382 -7.08 -14.94 -20.32
CA ASP A 382 -8.03 -14.98 -21.43
C ASP A 382 -8.88 -13.71 -21.46
N MET A 383 -9.37 -13.25 -20.30
CA MET A 383 -10.08 -11.98 -20.18
C MET A 383 -9.24 -10.81 -20.70
N LEU A 384 -7.95 -10.71 -20.34
CA LEU A 384 -7.11 -9.62 -20.86
C LEU A 384 -6.88 -9.72 -22.37
N ALA A 385 -6.54 -10.91 -22.87
CA ALA A 385 -6.13 -11.11 -24.25
C ALA A 385 -7.30 -11.09 -25.24
N HIS A 386 -8.45 -11.62 -24.85
CA HIS A 386 -9.60 -11.88 -25.74
C HIS A 386 -10.82 -11.02 -25.45
N GLU A 387 -10.91 -10.37 -24.29
CA GLU A 387 -12.01 -9.45 -23.97
C GLU A 387 -11.52 -8.01 -23.85
N LEU A 388 -10.62 -7.72 -22.90
CA LEU A 388 -10.25 -6.35 -22.56
C LEU A 388 -9.44 -5.67 -23.67
N LEU A 389 -8.41 -6.34 -24.21
CA LEU A 389 -7.61 -5.77 -25.29
C LEU A 389 -8.45 -5.43 -26.53
N PRO A 390 -9.29 -6.32 -27.07
CA PRO A 390 -10.21 -5.97 -28.16
C PRO A 390 -11.19 -4.84 -27.80
N TRP A 391 -11.73 -4.84 -26.57
CA TRP A 391 -12.63 -3.79 -26.10
C TRP A 391 -11.96 -2.41 -26.08
N LEU A 392 -10.67 -2.36 -25.70
CA LEU A 392 -9.87 -1.14 -25.74
C LEU A 392 -9.56 -0.70 -27.17
N GLN A 393 -9.19 -1.64 -28.06
CA GLN A 393 -8.87 -1.35 -29.46
C GLN A 393 -10.05 -0.76 -30.24
N GLN A 394 -11.29 -1.12 -29.86
CA GLN A 394 -12.50 -0.53 -30.45
C GLN A 394 -12.75 0.92 -30.00
N ARG A 395 -12.16 1.35 -28.88
CA ARG A 395 -12.44 2.65 -28.24
C ARG A 395 -11.29 3.63 -28.33
N TYR A 396 -10.06 3.12 -28.43
CA TYR A 396 -8.84 3.90 -28.42
C TYR A 396 -7.92 3.51 -29.57
N ALA A 397 -7.15 4.47 -30.05
CA ALA A 397 -6.19 4.32 -31.14
C ALA A 397 -4.93 3.57 -30.68
N LEU A 398 -5.05 2.29 -30.38
CA LEU A 398 -3.95 1.47 -29.90
C LEU A 398 -3.10 0.89 -31.03
N SER A 399 -1.80 0.72 -30.78
CA SER A 399 -0.90 -0.02 -31.66
C SER A 399 -1.36 -1.49 -31.77
N GLU A 400 -1.25 -2.04 -32.97
CA GLU A 400 -1.56 -3.44 -33.25
C GLU A 400 -0.39 -4.38 -32.88
N GLU A 401 0.81 -3.82 -32.73
CA GLU A 401 2.05 -4.55 -32.48
C GLU A 401 2.16 -5.03 -31.02
N PRO A 402 2.42 -6.32 -30.76
CA PRO A 402 2.67 -6.82 -29.41
C PRO A 402 3.85 -6.12 -28.72
N ALA A 403 4.87 -5.75 -29.51
CA ALA A 403 6.04 -5.01 -29.03
C ALA A 403 5.70 -3.61 -28.47
N ASP A 404 4.52 -3.06 -28.73
CA ASP A 404 4.06 -1.79 -28.19
C ASP A 404 3.16 -1.95 -26.95
N ARG A 405 3.01 -3.17 -26.41
CA ARG A 405 2.15 -3.46 -25.27
C ARG A 405 2.97 -4.00 -24.10
N VAL A 406 2.90 -3.29 -22.98
CA VAL A 406 3.59 -3.63 -21.73
C VAL A 406 2.57 -4.13 -20.72
N LEU A 407 2.75 -5.36 -20.24
CA LEU A 407 2.09 -5.85 -19.03
C LEU A 407 2.95 -5.49 -17.82
N SER A 408 2.34 -4.91 -16.80
CA SER A 408 3.05 -4.41 -15.63
C SER A 408 2.30 -4.67 -14.33
N GLY A 409 3.06 -4.87 -13.25
CA GLY A 409 2.52 -4.90 -11.90
C GLY A 409 3.58 -5.25 -10.86
N SER A 410 3.21 -5.15 -9.59
CA SER A 410 4.08 -5.55 -8.48
C SER A 410 3.65 -6.86 -7.82
N SER A 411 4.60 -7.62 -7.27
CA SER A 411 4.30 -8.87 -6.55
C SER A 411 3.53 -9.86 -7.45
N TYR A 412 2.30 -10.25 -7.08
CA TYR A 412 1.43 -11.04 -7.95
C TYR A 412 1.09 -10.37 -9.28
N GLY A 413 1.04 -9.03 -9.37
CA GLY A 413 0.89 -8.35 -10.65
C GLY A 413 2.10 -8.52 -11.58
N GLY A 414 3.31 -8.59 -11.01
CA GLY A 414 4.54 -8.88 -11.77
C GLY A 414 4.55 -10.33 -12.27
N LEU A 415 4.11 -11.27 -11.43
CA LEU A 415 3.89 -12.67 -11.81
C LEU A 415 2.82 -12.81 -12.91
N ALA A 416 1.66 -12.16 -12.74
CA ALA A 416 0.58 -12.14 -13.72
C ALA A 416 1.08 -11.64 -15.08
N SER A 417 1.83 -10.54 -15.08
CA SER A 417 2.42 -9.97 -16.30
C SER A 417 3.26 -10.99 -17.06
N GLY A 418 4.12 -11.73 -16.35
CA GLY A 418 4.91 -12.80 -16.94
C GLY A 418 4.08 -13.98 -17.44
N CYS A 419 3.09 -14.44 -16.66
CA CYS A 419 2.24 -15.57 -17.03
C CYS A 419 1.33 -15.27 -18.23
N ILE A 420 0.80 -14.05 -18.32
CA ILE A 420 -0.06 -13.62 -19.43
C ILE A 420 0.77 -13.45 -20.71
N ALA A 421 1.96 -12.84 -20.62
CA ALA A 421 2.87 -12.73 -21.77
C ALA A 421 3.41 -14.09 -22.23
N TYR A 422 3.63 -15.03 -21.31
CA TYR A 422 4.03 -16.40 -21.64
C TYR A 422 2.93 -17.13 -22.42
N ARG A 423 1.66 -16.94 -22.05
CA ARG A 423 0.51 -17.56 -22.72
C ARG A 423 0.14 -16.88 -24.04
N TYR A 424 0.26 -15.57 -24.11
CA TYR A 424 -0.18 -14.75 -25.24
C TYR A 424 0.91 -13.80 -25.78
N PRO A 425 2.09 -14.32 -26.18
CA PRO A 425 3.20 -13.50 -26.68
C PRO A 425 2.85 -12.76 -27.98
N GLU A 426 1.88 -13.25 -28.75
CA GLU A 426 1.33 -12.62 -29.95
C GLU A 426 0.34 -11.48 -29.65
N ARG A 427 0.01 -11.26 -28.37
CA ARG A 427 -0.81 -10.13 -27.91
C ARG A 427 0.00 -9.14 -27.09
N PHE A 428 0.92 -9.61 -26.25
CA PHE A 428 1.71 -8.78 -25.36
C PHE A 428 3.20 -9.13 -25.46
N GLY A 429 4.02 -8.19 -25.94
CA GLY A 429 5.44 -8.42 -26.21
C GLY A 429 6.38 -7.97 -25.10
N LYS A 430 5.90 -7.22 -24.10
CA LYS A 430 6.75 -6.63 -23.06
C LYS A 430 6.21 -6.89 -21.65
N VAL A 431 7.11 -7.21 -20.73
CA VAL A 431 6.82 -7.44 -19.31
C VAL A 431 7.64 -6.48 -18.46
N LEU A 432 6.98 -5.71 -17.61
CA LEU A 432 7.58 -4.84 -16.58
C LEU A 432 7.19 -5.41 -15.20
N SER A 433 8.08 -6.21 -14.61
CA SER A 433 7.83 -6.83 -13.30
C SER A 433 8.52 -6.06 -12.18
N LEU A 434 7.74 -5.68 -11.17
CA LEU A 434 8.21 -4.96 -9.98
C LEU A 434 8.14 -5.91 -8.77
N SER A 435 9.28 -6.50 -8.38
CA SER A 435 9.35 -7.50 -7.32
C SER A 435 8.36 -8.66 -7.52
N GLY A 436 8.36 -9.27 -8.72
CA GLY A 436 7.38 -10.29 -9.08
C GLY A 436 7.40 -11.50 -8.16
N SER A 437 6.24 -12.07 -7.81
CA SER A 437 6.11 -13.24 -6.93
C SER A 437 6.48 -14.55 -7.64
N PHE A 438 7.68 -14.60 -8.23
CA PHE A 438 8.13 -15.75 -9.01
C PHE A 438 8.47 -16.98 -8.17
N TRP A 439 8.36 -16.91 -6.84
CA TRP A 439 8.37 -18.07 -5.94
C TRP A 439 7.11 -18.93 -6.08
N TRP A 440 6.02 -18.34 -6.56
CA TRP A 440 4.72 -18.98 -6.64
C TRP A 440 4.75 -20.26 -7.49
N GLY A 441 3.91 -21.22 -7.09
CA GLY A 441 3.61 -22.45 -7.81
C GLY A 441 2.12 -22.79 -7.71
N PRO A 442 1.58 -23.61 -8.64
CA PRO A 442 0.19 -24.07 -8.57
C PRO A 442 -0.09 -24.89 -7.31
N ASP A 443 0.95 -25.53 -6.77
CA ASP A 443 0.97 -26.21 -5.48
C ASP A 443 2.36 -26.07 -4.83
N GLU A 444 2.47 -26.48 -3.56
CA GLU A 444 3.71 -26.39 -2.77
C GLU A 444 4.87 -27.24 -3.32
N GLN A 445 4.60 -28.24 -4.16
CA GLN A 445 5.62 -29.11 -4.76
C GLN A 445 6.19 -28.51 -6.06
N GLN A 446 5.57 -27.46 -6.57
CA GLN A 446 5.93 -26.81 -7.82
C GLN A 446 6.30 -25.33 -7.66
N PRO A 447 7.17 -24.95 -6.69
CA PRO A 447 7.58 -23.57 -6.54
C PRO A 447 8.30 -23.08 -7.79
N GLN A 448 8.25 -21.78 -8.01
CA GLN A 448 8.84 -21.12 -9.17
C GLN A 448 8.35 -21.68 -10.51
N TRP A 449 7.05 -21.97 -10.61
CA TRP A 449 6.46 -22.59 -11.78
C TRP A 449 6.80 -21.85 -13.07
N LEU A 450 6.64 -20.52 -13.10
CA LEU A 450 6.91 -19.71 -14.29
C LEU A 450 8.40 -19.70 -14.67
N VAL A 451 9.31 -19.73 -13.69
CA VAL A 451 10.75 -19.83 -13.93
C VAL A 451 11.06 -21.14 -14.65
N ARG A 452 10.47 -22.25 -14.18
CA ARG A 452 10.61 -23.57 -14.81
C ARG A 452 10.07 -23.58 -16.24
N GLN A 453 8.94 -22.92 -16.49
CA GLN A 453 8.38 -22.79 -17.83
C GLN A 453 9.35 -22.07 -18.80
N PHE A 454 9.90 -20.92 -18.42
CA PHE A 454 10.86 -20.21 -19.27
C PHE A 454 12.19 -20.98 -19.44
N ALA A 455 12.64 -21.70 -18.41
CA ALA A 455 13.85 -22.51 -18.47
C ALA A 455 13.70 -23.73 -19.39
N ALA A 456 12.54 -24.39 -19.38
CA ALA A 456 12.28 -25.59 -20.17
C ALA A 456 11.81 -25.27 -21.60
N GLY A 457 10.97 -24.25 -21.76
CA GLY A 457 10.28 -23.91 -23.01
C GLY A 457 11.18 -23.32 -24.10
N GLU A 458 10.58 -23.17 -25.28
CA GLU A 458 11.18 -22.43 -26.39
C GLU A 458 11.23 -20.93 -26.10
N ARG A 459 12.13 -20.22 -26.79
CA ARG A 459 12.25 -18.78 -26.64
C ARG A 459 11.08 -18.09 -27.33
N LEU A 460 10.33 -17.29 -26.56
CA LEU A 460 9.23 -16.45 -27.03
C LEU A 460 9.72 -15.06 -27.46
N PRO A 461 8.97 -14.32 -28.31
CA PRO A 461 9.33 -12.97 -28.76
C PRO A 461 9.00 -11.91 -27.69
N LEU A 462 9.55 -12.06 -26.48
CA LEU A 462 9.27 -11.19 -25.33
C LEU A 462 10.49 -10.36 -24.93
N VAL A 463 10.25 -9.15 -24.42
CA VAL A 463 11.25 -8.27 -23.80
C VAL A 463 10.87 -8.03 -22.34
N PHE A 464 11.85 -8.11 -21.45
CA PHE A 464 11.63 -8.01 -20.02
C PHE A 464 12.33 -6.80 -19.41
N PHE A 465 11.64 -6.16 -18.48
CA PHE A 465 12.22 -5.38 -17.40
C PHE A 465 11.84 -6.08 -16.09
N LEU A 466 12.84 -6.48 -15.31
CA LEU A 466 12.68 -7.10 -14.02
C LEU A 466 13.39 -6.26 -12.97
N SER A 467 12.69 -5.94 -11.88
CA SER A 467 13.29 -5.29 -10.72
C SER A 467 12.93 -6.03 -9.43
N SER A 468 13.84 -6.02 -8.45
CA SER A 468 13.61 -6.56 -7.11
C SER A 468 14.41 -5.79 -6.06
N GLY A 469 13.85 -5.64 -4.87
CA GLY A 469 14.46 -4.90 -3.77
C GLY A 469 15.50 -5.74 -3.03
N LEU A 470 16.61 -5.11 -2.65
CA LEU A 470 17.70 -5.73 -1.88
C LEU A 470 17.32 -6.04 -0.43
N LEU A 471 16.24 -5.46 0.08
CA LEU A 471 15.72 -5.78 1.41
C LEU A 471 14.76 -6.97 1.39
N GLU A 472 14.35 -7.45 0.20
CA GLU A 472 13.45 -8.59 0.05
C GLU A 472 14.18 -9.94 0.25
N GLU A 473 13.40 -11.00 0.47
CA GLU A 473 13.89 -12.33 0.89
C GLU A 473 14.83 -12.94 -0.18
N PRO A 474 16.14 -13.15 0.14
CA PRO A 474 17.14 -13.57 -0.83
C PRO A 474 17.14 -15.08 -1.11
N GLU A 475 16.45 -15.87 -0.30
CA GLU A 475 16.32 -17.32 -0.45
C GLU A 475 15.66 -17.65 -1.80
N ALA A 476 15.90 -18.86 -2.33
CA ALA A 476 15.43 -19.25 -3.66
C ALA A 476 13.92 -19.04 -3.86
N ASP A 477 13.12 -19.34 -2.84
CA ASP A 477 11.66 -19.15 -2.84
C ASP A 477 11.22 -17.83 -2.16
N GLY A 478 12.17 -16.94 -1.87
CA GLY A 478 11.93 -15.55 -1.52
C GLY A 478 11.71 -14.68 -2.77
N ILE A 479 11.23 -13.45 -2.59
CA ILE A 479 10.99 -12.53 -3.71
C ILE A 479 12.30 -12.23 -4.46
N LEU A 480 13.37 -11.83 -3.76
CA LEU A 480 14.64 -11.49 -4.41
C LEU A 480 15.28 -12.71 -5.05
N GLY A 481 15.30 -13.85 -4.37
CA GLY A 481 15.88 -15.08 -4.91
C GLY A 481 15.15 -15.60 -6.14
N SER A 482 13.81 -15.63 -6.12
CA SER A 482 13.03 -16.08 -7.27
C SER A 482 13.10 -15.13 -8.48
N ASN A 483 13.24 -13.82 -8.27
CA ASN A 483 13.52 -12.86 -9.35
C ASN A 483 14.92 -13.09 -9.96
N ARG A 484 15.93 -13.40 -9.14
CA ARG A 484 17.26 -13.79 -9.63
C ARG A 484 17.23 -15.10 -10.41
N SER A 485 16.41 -16.07 -9.99
CA SER A 485 16.19 -17.33 -10.72
C SER A 485 15.54 -17.07 -12.09
N LEU A 486 14.49 -16.26 -12.16
CA LEU A 486 13.86 -15.89 -13.43
C LEU A 486 14.84 -15.17 -14.35
N ARG A 487 15.59 -14.20 -13.82
CA ARG A 487 16.66 -13.51 -14.56
C ARG A 487 17.63 -14.52 -15.18
N ALA A 488 18.12 -15.48 -14.40
CA ALA A 488 19.06 -16.49 -14.89
C ALA A 488 18.45 -17.35 -16.00
N ALA A 489 17.20 -17.78 -15.86
CA ALA A 489 16.49 -18.54 -16.89
C ALA A 489 16.34 -17.74 -18.20
N LEU A 490 15.91 -16.48 -18.10
CA LEU A 490 15.74 -15.59 -19.26
C LEU A 490 17.07 -15.27 -19.95
N GLN A 491 18.13 -14.97 -19.19
CA GLN A 491 19.46 -14.73 -19.74
C GLN A 491 20.03 -15.98 -20.42
N GLY A 492 19.89 -17.15 -19.80
CA GLY A 492 20.34 -18.42 -20.37
C GLY A 492 19.66 -18.77 -21.70
N LYS A 493 18.42 -18.31 -21.89
CA LYS A 493 17.65 -18.45 -23.15
C LYS A 493 17.84 -17.28 -24.13
N GLY A 494 18.61 -16.26 -23.74
CA GLY A 494 18.94 -15.12 -24.61
C GLY A 494 17.81 -14.10 -24.79
N TYR A 495 16.85 -13.99 -23.87
CA TYR A 495 15.83 -12.95 -23.93
C TYR A 495 16.43 -11.55 -23.75
N PRO A 496 15.94 -10.52 -24.48
CA PRO A 496 16.25 -9.13 -24.16
C PRO A 496 15.70 -8.78 -22.77
N LEU A 497 16.61 -8.39 -21.87
CA LEU A 497 16.30 -8.23 -20.45
C LEU A 497 17.04 -7.02 -19.87
N HIS A 498 16.27 -6.12 -19.25
CA HIS A 498 16.75 -5.16 -18.28
C HIS A 498 16.50 -5.72 -16.88
N TYR A 499 17.56 -5.86 -16.06
CA TYR A 499 17.45 -6.35 -14.69
C TYR A 499 18.03 -5.34 -13.71
N ARG A 500 17.30 -5.04 -12.64
CA ARG A 500 17.71 -4.09 -11.60
C ARG A 500 17.49 -4.64 -10.20
N GLU A 501 18.47 -4.48 -9.34
CA GLU A 501 18.31 -4.62 -7.90
C GLU A 501 18.42 -3.24 -7.27
N PHE A 502 17.42 -2.84 -6.48
CA PHE A 502 17.36 -1.50 -5.89
C PHE A 502 17.46 -1.56 -4.35
N PRO A 503 17.99 -0.52 -3.69
CA PRO A 503 18.15 -0.46 -2.23
C PRO A 503 16.83 -0.20 -1.50
N GLY A 504 15.79 -0.97 -1.81
CA GLY A 504 14.45 -0.87 -1.23
C GLY A 504 13.88 -2.24 -0.89
N GLY A 505 12.62 -2.26 -0.46
CA GLY A 505 11.90 -3.48 -0.10
C GLY A 505 10.63 -3.68 -0.94
N HIS A 506 9.69 -4.47 -0.41
CA HIS A 506 8.43 -4.82 -1.06
C HIS A 506 7.38 -3.71 -0.91
N ASP A 507 7.63 -2.52 -1.46
CA ASP A 507 6.76 -1.35 -1.29
C ASP A 507 6.55 -0.44 -2.50
N TYR A 508 5.39 0.23 -2.50
CA TYR A 508 4.95 1.15 -3.56
C TYR A 508 5.82 2.40 -3.67
N ALA A 509 6.51 2.81 -2.59
CA ALA A 509 7.46 3.89 -2.71
C ALA A 509 8.55 3.46 -3.69
N ALA A 510 9.28 2.37 -3.43
CA ALA A 510 10.35 1.94 -4.32
C ALA A 510 9.84 1.59 -5.73
N TRP A 511 8.71 0.88 -5.83
CA TRP A 511 8.10 0.55 -7.12
C TRP A 511 7.69 1.76 -7.96
N SER A 512 7.39 2.92 -7.36
CA SER A 512 7.10 4.14 -8.14
C SER A 512 8.30 4.59 -8.97
N LEU A 513 9.53 4.39 -8.47
CA LEU A 513 10.75 4.69 -9.20
C LEU A 513 11.03 3.65 -10.27
N GLU A 514 10.94 2.37 -9.90
CA GLU A 514 11.22 1.27 -10.83
C GLU A 514 10.18 1.17 -11.96
N LEU A 515 8.93 1.59 -11.72
CA LEU A 515 7.94 1.77 -12.79
C LEU A 515 8.44 2.79 -13.81
N ALA A 516 8.93 3.95 -13.37
CA ALA A 516 9.43 4.98 -14.28
C ALA A 516 10.69 4.52 -15.04
N GLU A 517 11.62 3.83 -14.37
CA GLU A 517 12.81 3.24 -15.01
C GLU A 517 12.41 2.18 -16.05
N GLY A 518 11.46 1.30 -15.71
CA GLY A 518 10.98 0.25 -16.60
C GLY A 518 10.25 0.78 -17.82
N LEU A 519 9.44 1.83 -17.66
CA LEU A 519 8.76 2.47 -18.78
C LEU A 519 9.75 3.14 -19.74
N GLN A 520 10.80 3.77 -19.22
CA GLN A 520 11.86 4.35 -20.05
C GLN A 520 12.63 3.28 -20.84
N ALA A 521 12.91 2.13 -20.23
CA ALA A 521 13.59 1.02 -20.90
C ALA A 521 12.72 0.35 -21.97
N LEU A 522 11.42 0.20 -21.71
CA LEU A 522 10.50 -0.56 -22.55
C LEU A 522 9.76 0.27 -23.59
N LEU A 523 9.57 1.57 -23.37
CA LEU A 523 8.85 2.47 -24.27
C LEU A 523 9.63 3.76 -24.58
N PRO A 524 10.96 3.68 -24.87
CA PRO A 524 11.78 4.87 -25.07
C PRO A 524 11.22 5.75 -26.18
N ALA A 525 11.36 7.07 -26.04
CA ALA A 525 11.15 7.99 -27.16
C ALA A 525 12.17 7.69 -28.28
N HIS A 526 11.74 7.88 -29.54
CA HIS A 526 12.58 7.64 -30.72
C HIS A 526 13.78 8.57 -30.81
#